data_AF-A0A328WWY2-F1
#
_entry.id   AF-A0A328WWY2-F1
#
_cell.length_a   1.000
_cell.length_b   1.000
_cell.length_c   1.000
_cell.angle_alpha   90.00
_cell.angle_beta   90.00
_cell.angle_gamma   90.00
#
_symmetry.space_group_name_H-M   'P 1'
#
loop_
_entity.id
_entity.type
_entity.pdbx_description
1 polymer ?
#
loop_
_entity_poly.entity_id
_entity_poly.type
_entity_poly.pdbx_seq_one_letter_code
_entity_poly.pdbx_strand_id
1 'polypeptide(L)'
;MLRKSIFTLFVFASVVSCKKEDALSKIDPNSKDIPINEYVGNPQTQPAENKGKPNVNQEANQVTPPPADGKYPAMTFNKKEHDFGVINEGATVETTFTFTNTGQADLIIANAAGSCGCTVPEFPKEPIKPGKTGKMKVSFDSNGKPGMQQKSVNITANTASGKDVLTIKANVTPKPKAETPAITNQ
;
A
#
# COMPACT_ATOMS: atom_id res chain seq x y z
N MET A 1 -9.50 0.80 60.34
CA MET A 1 -8.66 1.96 59.99
C MET A 1 -9.12 2.48 58.63
N LEU A 2 -9.83 3.60 58.63
CA LEU A 2 -10.46 4.19 57.47
C LEU A 2 -9.73 5.50 57.15
N ARG A 3 -9.11 5.63 55.97
CA ARG A 3 -8.76 6.94 55.41
C ARG A 3 -9.00 6.93 53.89
N LYS A 4 -10.21 7.39 53.55
CA LYS A 4 -10.56 8.02 52.27
C LYS A 4 -9.78 9.34 52.16
N SER A 5 -9.31 9.68 50.96
CA SER A 5 -8.96 11.02 50.46
C SER A 5 -7.99 10.87 49.27
N ILE A 6 -8.01 11.61 48.17
CA ILE A 6 -8.76 12.78 47.70
C ILE A 6 -8.63 12.74 46.17
N PHE A 7 -9.74 13.00 45.46
CA PHE A 7 -9.78 13.23 44.02
C PHE A 7 -9.28 14.65 43.77
N THR A 8 -8.13 14.82 43.11
CA THR A 8 -7.67 16.14 42.63
C THR A 8 -7.96 16.27 41.14
N LEU A 9 -8.97 17.08 40.87
CA LEU A 9 -9.47 17.53 39.58
C LEU A 9 -8.41 18.42 38.89
N PHE A 10 -7.79 17.94 37.81
CA PHE A 10 -6.98 18.79 36.94
C PHE A 10 -7.89 19.47 35.91
N VAL A 11 -8.05 20.79 36.09
CA VAL A 11 -8.77 21.69 35.19
C VAL A 11 -7.91 21.91 33.95
N PHE A 12 -8.42 21.52 32.78
CA PHE A 12 -7.90 21.90 31.47
C PHE A 12 -8.24 23.36 31.21
N ALA A 13 -7.23 24.23 31.20
CA ALA A 13 -7.34 25.60 30.68
C ALA A 13 -6.79 25.64 29.25
N SER A 14 -7.70 25.63 28.29
CA SER A 14 -7.44 25.98 26.89
C SER A 14 -7.28 27.49 26.78
N VAL A 15 -6.12 27.97 26.34
CA VAL A 15 -5.99 29.32 25.77
C VAL A 15 -5.61 29.20 24.30
N VAL A 16 -6.65 29.26 23.47
CA VAL A 16 -6.57 29.60 22.06
C VAL A 16 -6.11 31.06 21.98
N SER A 17 -4.94 31.29 21.40
CA SER A 17 -4.49 32.62 21.01
C SER A 17 -4.36 32.63 19.49
N CYS A 18 -5.42 33.10 18.82
CA CYS A 18 -5.36 33.46 17.41
C CYS A 18 -4.57 34.76 17.26
N LYS A 19 -3.56 34.76 16.39
CA LYS A 19 -3.05 35.99 15.78
C LYS A 19 -2.88 35.74 14.27
N LYS A 20 -3.69 36.48 13.53
CA LYS A 20 -3.82 36.57 12.08
C LYS A 20 -2.70 37.48 11.52
N GLU A 21 -2.55 37.45 10.19
CA GLU A 21 -1.92 38.44 9.28
C GLU A 21 -0.44 38.20 8.94
N ASP A 22 0.08 38.29 7.71
CA ASP A 22 -0.43 38.33 6.33
C ASP A 22 0.79 38.06 5.42
N ALA A 23 0.67 37.27 4.35
CA ALA A 23 1.60 37.30 3.22
C ALA A 23 1.00 36.63 1.98
N LEU A 24 0.23 37.41 1.21
CA LEU A 24 -0.12 37.11 -0.17
C LEU A 24 1.14 37.17 -1.05
N SER A 25 1.53 36.05 -1.66
CA SER A 25 2.33 36.06 -2.88
C SER A 25 1.40 36.08 -4.10
N LYS A 26 1.58 37.09 -4.93
CA LYS A 26 0.84 37.41 -6.16
C LYS A 26 1.00 36.29 -7.20
N ILE A 27 -0.11 35.86 -7.81
CA ILE A 27 -0.12 35.18 -9.12
C ILE A 27 -1.10 35.95 -10.01
N ASP A 28 -0.56 36.58 -11.05
CA ASP A 28 -1.29 37.40 -12.02
C ASP A 28 -2.17 36.54 -12.96
N PRO A 29 -3.44 36.91 -13.21
CA PRO A 29 -4.36 36.14 -14.05
C PRO A 29 -4.41 36.61 -15.53
N ASN A 30 -3.28 36.99 -16.14
CA ASN A 30 -3.28 37.40 -17.55
C ASN A 30 -1.95 37.13 -18.26
N SER A 31 -1.73 35.87 -18.65
CA SER A 31 -0.85 35.54 -19.77
C SER A 31 -1.69 34.83 -20.82
N LYS A 32 -2.09 35.60 -21.83
CA LYS A 32 -2.62 35.16 -23.13
C LYS A 32 -1.42 34.86 -24.01
N ASP A 33 -1.47 33.75 -24.75
CA ASP A 33 -0.92 33.50 -26.10
C ASP A 33 -1.14 31.99 -26.42
N ILE A 34 -2.26 31.57 -27.07
CA ILE A 34 -2.49 31.37 -28.53
C ILE A 34 -1.90 30.03 -29.05
N PRO A 35 -2.50 29.26 -30.00
CA PRO A 35 -3.91 28.97 -30.33
C PRO A 35 -4.19 27.46 -30.66
N ILE A 36 -5.47 27.17 -30.87
CA ILE A 36 -6.02 25.98 -31.54
C ILE A 36 -5.54 25.88 -33.00
N ASN A 37 -4.99 24.73 -33.42
CA ASN A 37 -4.92 24.38 -34.84
C ASN A 37 -5.57 23.02 -35.09
N GLU A 38 -6.70 23.15 -35.78
CA GLU A 38 -7.42 22.27 -36.65
C GLU A 38 -6.50 21.43 -37.57
N TYR A 39 -6.73 20.11 -37.62
CA TYR A 39 -6.36 19.31 -38.78
C TYR A 39 -7.59 18.52 -39.24
N VAL A 40 -8.13 18.98 -40.37
CA VAL A 40 -9.20 18.35 -41.15
C VAL A 40 -8.57 17.39 -42.15
N GLY A 41 -9.10 16.17 -42.24
CA GLY A 41 -8.78 15.22 -43.29
C GLY A 41 -9.56 13.90 -43.16
N ASN A 42 -10.75 13.85 -43.74
CA ASN A 42 -11.51 12.62 -44.10
C ASN A 42 -11.32 12.41 -45.62
N PRO A 43 -11.33 11.18 -46.20
CA PRO A 43 -12.61 10.56 -46.61
C PRO A 43 -12.68 9.00 -46.60
N GLN A 44 -13.88 8.47 -46.23
CA GLN A 44 -14.63 7.33 -46.84
C GLN A 44 -13.99 5.91 -46.73
N THR A 45 -14.63 4.75 -46.50
CA THR A 45 -16.01 4.23 -46.63
C THR A 45 -16.08 2.81 -45.98
N GLN A 46 -17.28 2.36 -45.61
CA GLN A 46 -17.69 1.06 -45.00
C GLN A 46 -17.58 -0.15 -45.99
N PRO A 47 -18.04 -1.41 -45.72
CA PRO A 47 -18.42 -2.16 -44.51
C PRO A 47 -17.82 -3.61 -44.43
N ALA A 48 -17.86 -4.27 -43.27
CA ALA A 48 -17.96 -5.74 -43.23
C ALA A 48 -18.62 -6.22 -41.93
N GLU A 49 -19.87 -6.64 -42.08
CA GLU A 49 -20.63 -7.44 -41.13
C GLU A 49 -19.92 -8.79 -40.93
N ASN A 50 -19.71 -9.21 -39.68
CA ASN A 50 -19.62 -10.64 -39.38
C ASN A 50 -20.24 -10.95 -38.03
N LYS A 51 -21.46 -11.49 -38.09
CA LYS A 51 -22.14 -12.13 -36.97
C LYS A 51 -21.45 -13.46 -36.68
N GLY A 52 -20.86 -13.55 -35.49
CA GLY A 52 -20.37 -14.79 -34.91
C GLY A 52 -20.15 -14.64 -33.41
N LYS A 53 -21.14 -15.03 -32.60
CA LYS A 53 -20.91 -15.54 -31.24
C LYS A 53 -20.32 -16.97 -31.40
N PRO A 54 -19.60 -17.60 -30.45
CA PRO A 54 -19.27 -17.20 -29.07
C PRO A 54 -17.79 -17.44 -28.64
N ASN A 55 -17.34 -16.88 -27.51
CA ASN A 55 -16.87 -17.63 -26.34
C ASN A 55 -16.41 -16.68 -25.20
N VAL A 56 -16.66 -17.15 -23.99
CA VAL A 56 -16.32 -16.65 -22.65
C VAL A 56 -14.79 -16.51 -22.48
N ASN A 57 -14.39 -15.73 -21.47
CA ASN A 57 -13.09 -15.74 -20.76
C ASN A 57 -12.22 -14.49 -20.97
N GLN A 58 -12.56 -13.37 -20.33
CA GLN A 58 -11.57 -12.39 -19.87
C GLN A 58 -11.98 -11.84 -18.50
N GLU A 59 -11.62 -12.58 -17.45
CA GLU A 59 -11.66 -12.12 -16.07
C GLU A 59 -10.37 -11.34 -15.78
N ALA A 60 -10.41 -10.05 -16.08
CA ALA A 60 -9.33 -9.10 -15.83
C ALA A 60 -9.84 -7.95 -14.95
N ASN A 61 -9.25 -7.83 -13.77
CA ASN A 61 -9.22 -6.63 -12.91
C ASN A 61 -10.50 -5.79 -12.85
N GLN A 62 -11.52 -6.29 -12.16
CA GLN A 62 -12.67 -5.47 -11.79
C GLN A 62 -12.43 -4.87 -10.41
N VAL A 63 -11.96 -3.63 -10.36
CA VAL A 63 -12.26 -2.74 -9.23
C VAL A 63 -13.76 -2.48 -9.35
N THR A 64 -14.57 -3.26 -8.65
CA THR A 64 -16.02 -3.13 -8.71
C THR A 64 -16.43 -1.71 -8.28
N PRO A 65 -17.40 -1.09 -8.96
CA PRO A 65 -17.92 0.19 -8.53
C PRO A 65 -18.42 0.08 -7.08
N PRO A 66 -18.25 1.15 -6.28
CA PRO A 66 -18.64 1.16 -4.87
C PRO A 66 -20.13 0.73 -4.71
N PRO A 67 -20.48 -0.19 -3.78
CA PRO A 67 -21.86 -0.60 -3.58
C PRO A 67 -22.77 0.58 -3.26
N ALA A 68 -23.89 0.70 -3.99
CA ALA A 68 -24.84 1.81 -3.85
C ALA A 68 -25.56 1.85 -2.48
N ASP A 69 -25.50 0.75 -1.72
CA ASP A 69 -26.07 0.62 -0.37
C ASP A 69 -25.12 1.08 0.75
N GLY A 70 -23.92 1.55 0.41
CA GLY A 70 -22.93 2.06 1.36
C GLY A 70 -22.26 0.98 2.22
N LYS A 71 -22.45 -0.31 1.90
CA LYS A 71 -21.83 -1.42 2.62
C LYS A 71 -20.51 -1.79 1.98
N TYR A 72 -19.42 -1.52 2.70
CA TYR A 72 -18.07 -1.87 2.26
C TYR A 72 -17.47 -2.98 3.13
N PRO A 73 -16.60 -3.82 2.55
CA PRO A 73 -15.67 -4.57 3.38
C PRO A 73 -14.69 -3.59 4.04
N ALA A 74 -14.19 -3.97 5.21
CA ALA A 74 -13.17 -3.20 5.93
C ALA A 74 -12.07 -4.16 6.37
N MET A 75 -10.83 -3.87 6.01
CA MET A 75 -9.69 -4.70 6.37
C MET A 75 -9.01 -4.11 7.61
N THR A 76 -8.96 -4.85 8.71
CA THR A 76 -8.30 -4.41 9.95
C THR A 76 -7.20 -5.39 10.33
N PHE A 77 -5.96 -4.91 10.40
CA PHE A 77 -4.80 -5.71 10.80
C PHE A 77 -4.58 -5.67 12.31
N ASN A 78 -4.08 -6.78 12.88
CA ASN A 78 -3.64 -6.83 14.27
C ASN A 78 -2.35 -6.02 14.51
N LYS A 79 -1.48 -5.95 13.50
CA LYS A 79 -0.28 -5.12 13.45
C LYS A 79 -0.03 -4.73 11.99
N LYS A 80 0.54 -3.54 11.75
CA LYS A 80 0.96 -3.11 10.40
C LYS A 80 2.47 -3.07 10.20
N GLU A 81 3.23 -3.30 11.26
CA GLU A 81 4.70 -3.30 11.22
C GLU A 81 5.27 -4.58 11.85
N HIS A 82 6.40 -5.05 11.32
CA HIS A 82 7.22 -6.08 11.94
C HIS A 82 8.71 -5.77 11.76
N ASP A 83 9.48 -5.85 12.84
CA ASP A 83 10.94 -5.75 12.80
C ASP A 83 11.54 -7.14 13.04
N PHE A 84 12.39 -7.59 12.11
CA PHE A 84 13.15 -8.84 12.22
C PHE A 84 14.40 -8.67 13.10
N GLY A 85 14.75 -7.45 13.48
CA GLY A 85 15.98 -7.14 14.21
C GLY A 85 17.20 -7.33 13.32
N VAL A 86 18.27 -7.88 13.89
CA VAL A 86 19.52 -8.14 13.18
C VAL A 86 19.47 -9.49 12.49
N ILE A 87 19.71 -9.52 11.18
CA ILE A 87 19.76 -10.75 10.37
C ILE A 87 21.05 -10.79 9.54
N ASN A 88 21.50 -11.98 9.16
CA ASN A 88 22.66 -12.12 8.28
C ASN A 88 22.26 -11.96 6.81
N GLU A 89 23.08 -11.28 6.02
CA GLU A 89 22.87 -11.16 4.58
C GLU A 89 22.80 -12.54 3.91
N GLY A 90 21.80 -12.72 3.05
CA GLY A 90 21.49 -13.98 2.38
C GLY A 90 20.49 -14.87 3.13
N ALA A 91 20.01 -14.43 4.29
CA ALA A 91 18.86 -15.05 4.95
C ALA A 91 17.54 -14.66 4.25
N THR A 92 16.61 -15.61 4.22
CA THR A 92 15.19 -15.37 3.91
C THR A 92 14.41 -15.44 5.21
N VAL A 93 13.76 -14.34 5.59
CA VAL A 93 12.95 -14.26 6.81
C VAL A 93 11.49 -14.02 6.48
N GLU A 94 10.59 -14.59 7.28
CA GLU A 94 9.15 -14.53 7.04
C GLU A 94 8.38 -14.04 8.27
N THR A 95 7.31 -13.29 8.03
CA THR A 95 6.36 -12.91 9.08
C THR A 95 4.93 -13.02 8.57
N THR A 96 3.99 -13.29 9.47
CA THR A 96 2.57 -13.34 9.14
C THR A 96 1.83 -12.18 9.79
N PHE A 97 1.13 -11.41 8.96
CA PHE A 97 0.18 -10.39 9.37
C PHE A 97 -1.22 -10.99 9.35
N THR A 98 -1.95 -10.84 10.44
CA THR A 98 -3.33 -11.35 10.55
C THR A 98 -4.29 -10.18 10.42
N PHE A 99 -5.32 -10.32 9.59
CA PHE A 99 -6.32 -9.28 9.40
C PHE A 99 -7.72 -9.86 9.49
N THR A 100 -8.68 -9.03 9.88
CA THR A 100 -10.09 -9.39 9.95
C THR A 100 -10.88 -8.49 9.01
N ASN A 101 -11.85 -9.07 8.31
CA ASN A 101 -12.87 -8.31 7.61
C ASN A 101 -13.88 -7.78 8.64
N THR A 102 -13.74 -6.53 9.04
CA THR A 102 -14.63 -5.84 10.00
C THR A 102 -15.79 -5.11 9.31
N GLY A 103 -15.91 -5.25 7.99
CA GLY A 103 -16.96 -4.62 7.20
C GLY A 103 -18.22 -5.47 7.07
N GLN A 104 -19.06 -5.08 6.12
CA GLN A 104 -20.41 -5.63 5.92
C GLN A 104 -20.58 -6.38 4.59
N ALA A 105 -19.51 -6.48 3.79
CA ALA A 105 -19.47 -7.20 2.52
C ALA A 105 -18.22 -8.08 2.46
N ASP A 106 -18.15 -8.99 1.50
CA ASP A 106 -17.00 -9.87 1.30
C ASP A 106 -15.75 -9.07 0.87
N LEU A 107 -14.64 -9.30 1.58
CA LEU A 107 -13.37 -8.63 1.34
C LEU A 107 -12.56 -9.41 0.31
N ILE A 108 -12.16 -8.74 -0.77
CA ILE A 108 -11.36 -9.29 -1.85
C ILE A 108 -10.05 -8.49 -1.92
N ILE A 109 -8.93 -9.22 -1.85
CA ILE A 109 -7.60 -8.66 -2.07
C ILE A 109 -7.27 -8.81 -3.55
N ALA A 110 -7.32 -7.71 -4.30
CA ALA A 110 -7.02 -7.70 -5.72
C ALA A 110 -5.51 -7.88 -5.98
N ASN A 111 -4.68 -7.23 -5.16
CA ASN A 111 -3.22 -7.30 -5.31
C ASN A 111 -2.52 -7.05 -3.98
N ALA A 112 -1.37 -7.68 -3.78
CA ALA A 112 -0.39 -7.26 -2.79
C ALA A 112 1.00 -7.35 -3.43
N ALA A 113 1.80 -6.30 -3.29
CA ALA A 113 3.13 -6.21 -3.88
C ALA A 113 4.11 -5.56 -2.90
N GLY A 114 5.30 -6.15 -2.77
CA GLY A 114 6.41 -5.53 -2.05
C GLY A 114 6.99 -4.33 -2.80
N SER A 115 7.67 -3.44 -2.08
CA SER A 115 8.39 -2.30 -2.65
C SER A 115 9.60 -2.71 -3.53
N CYS A 116 10.05 -3.96 -3.44
CA CYS A 116 11.09 -4.58 -4.25
C CYS A 116 10.72 -6.04 -4.52
N GLY A 117 11.31 -6.65 -5.55
CA GLY A 117 11.21 -8.11 -5.77
C GLY A 117 11.80 -8.96 -4.63
N CYS A 118 12.58 -8.34 -3.74
CA CYS A 118 13.10 -8.97 -2.52
C CYS A 118 12.08 -9.13 -1.40
N THR A 119 10.87 -8.56 -1.53
CA THR A 119 9.79 -8.67 -0.57
C THR A 119 8.55 -9.25 -1.24
N VAL A 120 8.19 -10.47 -0.88
CA VAL A 120 7.13 -11.23 -1.55
C VAL A 120 5.98 -11.50 -0.58
N PRO A 121 4.78 -10.94 -0.83
CA PRO A 121 3.59 -11.27 -0.06
C PRO A 121 2.84 -12.48 -0.63
N GLU A 122 2.35 -13.34 0.26
CA GLU A 122 1.39 -14.40 0.01
C GLU A 122 0.10 -14.08 0.75
N PHE A 123 -1.03 -14.09 0.03
CA PHE A 123 -2.33 -13.64 0.54
C PHE A 123 -3.46 -14.52 -0.02
N PRO A 124 -4.59 -14.64 0.70
CA PRO A 124 -5.74 -15.44 0.26
C PRO A 124 -6.32 -14.87 -1.04
N LYS A 125 -6.65 -15.76 -1.97
CA LYS A 125 -7.33 -15.42 -3.23
C LYS A 125 -8.85 -15.53 -3.12
N GLU A 126 -9.33 -16.24 -2.11
CA GLU A 126 -10.75 -16.39 -1.84
C GLU A 126 -11.30 -15.17 -1.09
N PRO A 127 -12.58 -14.82 -1.31
CA PRO A 127 -13.23 -13.75 -0.56
C PRO A 127 -13.29 -14.05 0.94
N ILE A 128 -12.94 -13.05 1.76
CA ILE A 128 -13.01 -13.14 3.22
C ILE A 128 -14.34 -12.57 3.70
N LYS A 129 -15.22 -13.43 4.22
CA LYS A 129 -16.55 -13.04 4.71
C LYS A 129 -16.48 -12.05 5.88
N PRO A 130 -17.52 -11.23 6.11
CA PRO A 130 -17.65 -10.40 7.30
C PRO A 130 -17.38 -11.16 8.61
N GLY A 131 -16.58 -10.56 9.48
CA GLY A 131 -16.14 -11.13 10.76
C GLY A 131 -15.11 -12.26 10.66
N LYS A 132 -14.71 -12.67 9.45
CA LYS A 132 -13.67 -13.70 9.26
C LYS A 132 -12.28 -13.09 9.16
N THR A 133 -11.30 -13.92 9.50
CA THR A 133 -9.89 -13.55 9.57
C THR A 133 -9.14 -14.19 8.40
N GLY A 134 -8.26 -13.41 7.77
CA GLY A 134 -7.28 -13.86 6.80
C GLY A 134 -5.85 -13.68 7.32
N LYS A 135 -4.90 -14.30 6.63
CA LYS A 135 -3.46 -14.21 6.91
C LYS A 135 -2.74 -13.72 5.67
N MET A 136 -1.74 -12.88 5.86
CA MET A 136 -0.82 -12.45 4.81
C MET A 136 0.60 -12.69 5.27
N LYS A 137 1.26 -13.65 4.62
CA LYS A 137 2.65 -13.99 4.88
C LYS A 137 3.54 -13.09 4.02
N VAL A 138 4.56 -12.50 4.60
CA VAL A 138 5.52 -11.65 3.89
C VAL A 138 6.90 -12.26 4.08
N SER A 139 7.56 -12.56 2.96
CA SER A 139 8.92 -13.07 2.91
C SER A 139 9.87 -11.97 2.46
N PHE A 140 11.05 -11.89 3.07
CA PHE A 140 12.11 -10.96 2.72
C PHE A 140 13.43 -11.69 2.48
N ASP A 141 13.96 -11.57 1.27
CA ASP A 141 15.30 -12.00 0.88
C ASP A 141 16.30 -10.87 1.09
N SER A 142 17.23 -11.08 2.03
CA SER A 142 18.26 -10.10 2.40
C SER A 142 19.50 -10.13 1.51
N ASN A 143 19.57 -11.00 0.50
CA ASN A 143 20.75 -11.14 -0.34
C ASN A 143 21.06 -9.85 -1.13
N GLY A 144 22.29 -9.35 -0.99
CA GLY A 144 22.71 -8.08 -1.57
C GLY A 144 21.94 -6.88 -0.99
N LYS A 145 21.48 -6.94 0.27
CA LYS A 145 20.77 -5.86 0.98
C LYS A 145 21.39 -5.55 2.35
N PRO A 146 22.71 -5.31 2.47
CA PRO A 146 23.34 -4.99 3.76
C PRO A 146 22.79 -3.69 4.37
N GLY A 147 22.93 -3.57 5.69
CA GLY A 147 22.53 -2.40 6.48
C GLY A 147 21.04 -2.34 6.83
N MET A 148 20.57 -1.16 7.26
CA MET A 148 19.18 -0.95 7.64
C MET A 148 18.24 -1.04 6.43
N GLN A 149 17.25 -1.92 6.54
CA GLN A 149 16.21 -2.14 5.56
C GLN A 149 14.85 -1.79 6.16
N GLN A 150 14.07 -1.02 5.41
CA GLN A 150 12.65 -0.81 5.64
C GLN A 150 11.94 -1.02 4.31
N LYS A 151 11.05 -2.01 4.25
CA LYS A 151 10.30 -2.37 3.04
C LYS A 151 8.81 -2.29 3.31
N SER A 152 8.07 -1.94 2.27
CA SER A 152 6.61 -1.84 2.34
C SER A 152 5.96 -2.91 1.49
N VAL A 153 4.80 -3.39 1.93
CA VAL A 153 3.89 -4.22 1.14
C VAL A 153 2.63 -3.40 0.90
N ASN A 154 2.41 -3.02 -0.36
CA ASN A 154 1.23 -2.27 -0.79
C ASN A 154 0.13 -3.24 -1.17
N ILE A 155 -1.03 -3.07 -0.55
CA ILE A 155 -2.20 -3.94 -0.71
C ILE A 155 -3.27 -3.13 -1.43
N THR A 156 -3.91 -3.74 -2.42
CA THR A 156 -5.09 -3.21 -3.10
C THR A 156 -6.25 -4.15 -2.86
N ALA A 157 -7.35 -3.61 -2.36
CA ALA A 157 -8.55 -4.38 -2.01
C ALA A 157 -9.81 -3.59 -2.36
N ASN A 158 -10.97 -4.24 -2.33
CA ASN A 158 -12.28 -3.62 -2.55
C ASN A 158 -12.82 -2.86 -1.31
N THR A 159 -11.94 -2.39 -0.42
CA THR A 159 -12.31 -1.55 0.73
C THR A 159 -12.60 -0.12 0.28
N ALA A 160 -13.25 0.69 1.14
CA ALA A 160 -13.51 2.09 0.84
C ALA A 160 -12.24 2.92 0.55
N SER A 161 -11.12 2.62 1.21
CA SER A 161 -9.82 3.26 0.92
C SER A 161 -9.14 2.71 -0.33
N GLY A 162 -9.50 1.49 -0.74
CA GLY A 162 -8.88 0.75 -1.85
C GLY A 162 -7.44 0.29 -1.60
N LYS A 163 -6.76 0.83 -0.58
CA LYS A 163 -5.32 0.66 -0.32
C LYS A 163 -5.03 0.48 1.17
N ASP A 164 -4.06 -0.38 1.45
CA ASP A 164 -3.43 -0.58 2.75
C ASP A 164 -1.92 -0.79 2.59
N VAL A 165 -1.15 -0.52 3.64
CA VAL A 165 0.31 -0.70 3.64
C VAL A 165 0.74 -1.44 4.89
N LEU A 166 1.62 -2.43 4.72
CA LEU A 166 2.38 -3.07 5.79
C LEU A 166 3.86 -2.71 5.67
N THR A 167 4.56 -2.70 6.79
CA THR A 167 6.00 -2.40 6.84
C THR A 167 6.76 -3.55 7.50
N ILE A 168 7.89 -3.91 6.91
CA ILE A 168 8.89 -4.78 7.53
C ILE A 168 10.21 -4.05 7.67
N LYS A 169 10.94 -4.33 8.75
CA LYS A 169 12.26 -3.77 9.05
C LYS A 169 13.26 -4.87 9.37
N ALA A 170 14.52 -4.62 9.06
CA ALA A 170 15.63 -5.49 9.44
C ALA A 170 16.95 -4.69 9.39
N ASN A 171 17.91 -5.04 10.23
CA ASN A 171 19.31 -4.64 10.08
C ASN A 171 20.11 -5.82 9.55
N VAL A 172 20.64 -5.70 8.33
CA VAL A 172 21.30 -6.81 7.65
C VAL A 172 22.81 -6.73 7.82
N THR A 173 23.40 -7.70 8.53
CA THR A 173 24.85 -7.85 8.68
C THR A 173 25.46 -8.32 7.35
N PRO A 174 26.40 -7.55 6.75
CA PRO A 174 27.00 -7.92 5.47
C PRO A 174 27.74 -9.26 5.52
N LYS A 175 27.78 -10.00 4.40
CA LYS A 175 28.68 -11.14 4.27
C LYS A 175 30.14 -10.66 4.36
N PRO A 176 31.06 -11.44 4.96
CA PRO A 176 32.49 -11.18 4.83
C PRO A 176 32.84 -11.07 3.35
N LYS A 177 33.46 -9.95 2.95
CA LYS A 177 33.88 -9.76 1.56
C LYS A 177 34.92 -10.83 1.24
N ALA A 178 34.63 -11.72 0.29
CA ALA A 178 35.66 -12.56 -0.27
C ALA A 178 36.70 -11.64 -0.92
N GLU A 179 37.90 -11.59 -0.37
CA GLU A 179 39.00 -10.81 -0.95
C GLU A 179 39.28 -11.37 -2.35
N THR A 180 39.03 -10.56 -3.37
CA THR A 180 39.50 -10.86 -4.73
C THR A 180 41.02 -10.90 -4.66
N PRO A 181 41.70 -12.03 -4.93
CA PRO A 181 43.15 -12.06 -4.90
C PRO A 181 43.68 -11.01 -5.87
N ALA A 182 44.48 -10.08 -5.35
CA ALA A 182 45.15 -9.09 -6.18
C ALA A 182 46.06 -9.84 -7.16
N ILE A 183 45.81 -9.66 -8.47
CA ILE A 183 46.73 -10.16 -9.48
C ILE A 183 47.97 -9.27 -9.43
N THR A 184 49.01 -9.74 -8.74
CA THR A 184 50.35 -9.17 -8.81
C THR A 184 51.00 -9.64 -10.09
N ASN A 185 51.04 -8.78 -11.11
CA ASN A 185 51.94 -8.99 -12.25
C ASN A 185 53.37 -8.71 -11.78
N GLN A 186 54.20 -9.75 -11.76
CA GLN A 186 55.66 -9.66 -11.68
C GLN A 186 56.26 -9.51 -13.07
#